data_AF-A0A8C4XCW8-F1
#
_entry.id   AF-A0A8C4XCW8-F1
#
_cell.length_a   1.000
_cell.length_b   1.000
_cell.length_c   1.000
_cell.angle_alpha   90.00
_cell.angle_beta   90.00
_cell.angle_gamma   90.00
#
_symmetry.space_group_name_H-M   'P 1'
#
loop_
_entity.id
_entity.type
_entity.pdbx_description
1 polymer ?
#
loop_
_entity_poly.entity_id
_entity_poly.type
_entity_poly.pdbx_seq_one_letter_code
_entity_poly.pdbx_strand_id
1 'polypeptide(L)'
;MLTFTSSRGGKLLSGRATVRSLLVLIMSLWESKQATGSLLDQTIGKWYEYKTNCTNMLASRSPHRTGVFCNGTFDQFACWPDSPPGNVSVPCPFYLPWIAEGEMCSMFL
;
A
#
# COMPACT_ATOMS: atom_id res chain seq x y z
N MET A 1 3.32 74.87 -26.43
CA MET A 1 2.70 73.65 -26.99
C MET A 1 3.83 72.63 -27.04
N LEU A 2 3.99 71.70 -26.10
CA LEU A 2 3.10 70.60 -25.74
C LEU A 2 3.16 70.33 -24.22
N THR A 3 2.01 70.03 -23.62
CA THR A 3 1.84 69.72 -22.20
C THR A 3 2.13 68.24 -21.93
N PHE A 4 2.88 67.95 -20.86
CA PHE A 4 3.03 66.59 -20.34
C PHE A 4 1.74 66.19 -19.61
N THR A 5 1.10 65.11 -20.03
CA THR A 5 0.04 64.47 -19.23
C THR A 5 0.54 63.10 -18.76
N SER A 6 0.74 63.00 -17.45
CA SER A 6 1.04 61.76 -16.73
C SER A 6 -0.29 61.04 -16.48
N SER A 7 -0.54 59.96 -17.22
CA SER A 7 -1.74 59.14 -17.06
C SER A 7 -1.49 58.02 -16.05
N ARG A 8 -2.00 58.21 -14.83
CA ARG A 8 -2.18 57.13 -13.84
C ARG A 8 -3.41 56.30 -14.22
N GLY A 9 -3.27 54.98 -14.12
CA GLY A 9 -4.36 54.12 -13.65
C GLY A 9 -4.89 53.09 -14.65
N GLY A 10 -4.68 51.81 -14.33
CA GLY A 10 -5.22 50.68 -15.11
C GLY A 10 -5.10 49.33 -14.41
N LYS A 11 -5.81 49.16 -13.29
CA LYS A 11 -6.32 47.93 -12.65
C LYS A 11 -5.60 46.58 -12.97
N LEU A 12 -4.52 46.29 -12.23
CA LEU A 12 -3.86 44.97 -12.19
C LEU A 12 -4.38 44.01 -11.08
N LEU A 13 -5.49 44.37 -10.43
CA LEU A 13 -5.98 43.72 -9.21
C LEU A 13 -7.15 42.73 -9.42
N SER A 14 -7.68 42.59 -10.64
CA SER A 14 -8.92 41.81 -10.90
C SER A 14 -8.72 40.33 -11.27
N GLY A 15 -7.51 39.91 -11.65
CA GLY A 15 -7.25 38.51 -12.08
C GLY A 15 -6.86 37.56 -10.94
N ARG A 16 -6.34 38.08 -9.82
CA ARG A 16 -5.81 37.28 -8.70
C ARG A 16 -6.90 36.65 -7.82
N ALA A 17 -8.05 37.31 -7.71
CA ALA A 17 -9.16 36.85 -6.90
C ALA A 17 -9.94 35.72 -7.57
N THR A 18 -10.19 35.83 -8.88
CA THR A 18 -10.95 34.85 -9.66
C THR A 18 -10.19 33.53 -9.78
N VAL A 19 -8.87 33.57 -10.02
CA VAL A 19 -8.01 32.38 -10.09
C VAL A 19 -7.95 31.66 -8.73
N ARG A 20 -7.88 32.41 -7.61
CA ARG A 20 -7.98 31.85 -6.26
C ARG A 20 -9.32 31.14 -6.03
N SER A 21 -10.42 31.76 -6.45
CA SER A 21 -11.75 31.19 -6.30
C SER A 21 -11.90 29.87 -7.06
N LEU A 22 -11.41 29.83 -8.31
CA LEU A 22 -11.40 28.62 -9.15
C LEU A 22 -10.53 27.50 -8.55
N LEU A 23 -9.34 27.82 -8.04
CA LEU A 23 -8.46 26.85 -7.39
C LEU A 23 -9.13 26.20 -6.16
N VAL A 24 -9.83 26.98 -5.33
CA VAL A 24 -10.54 26.47 -4.16
C VAL A 24 -11.69 25.55 -4.58
N LEU A 25 -12.46 25.90 -5.62
CA LEU A 25 -13.52 25.05 -6.17
C LEU A 25 -12.99 23.71 -6.69
N ILE A 26 -11.86 23.72 -7.40
CA ILE A 26 -11.22 22.49 -7.92
C ILE A 26 -10.76 21.60 -6.77
N MET A 27 -10.17 22.17 -5.71
CA MET A 27 -9.75 21.40 -4.54
C MET A 27 -10.94 20.81 -3.75
N SER A 28 -12.09 21.49 -3.71
CA SER A 28 -13.30 20.94 -3.06
C SER A 28 -13.97 19.81 -3.84
N LEU A 29 -13.70 19.68 -5.14
CA LEU A 29 -14.20 18.57 -5.97
C LEU A 29 -13.31 17.32 -5.86
N TRP A 30 -12.14 17.43 -5.21
CA TRP A 30 -11.25 16.32 -4.98
C TRP A 30 -11.68 15.53 -3.75
N GLU A 31 -12.49 14.50 -3.96
CA GLU A 31 -12.75 13.44 -2.98
C GLU A 31 -11.47 12.64 -2.75
N SER A 32 -10.61 13.07 -1.82
CA SER A 32 -9.48 12.26 -1.37
C SER A 32 -10.02 11.13 -0.49
N LYS A 33 -9.97 9.90 -1.00
CA LYS A 33 -10.05 8.70 -0.16
C LYS A 33 -8.84 8.72 0.78
N GLN A 34 -9.02 9.27 1.98
CA GLN A 34 -7.97 9.26 2.99
C GLN A 34 -7.77 7.82 3.49
N ALA A 35 -6.59 7.26 3.26
CA ALA A 35 -6.17 6.05 3.96
C ALA A 35 -5.86 6.44 5.42
N THR A 36 -6.46 5.74 6.39
CA THR A 36 -6.21 6.00 7.80
C THR A 36 -4.81 5.49 8.16
N GLY A 37 -3.92 6.36 8.64
CA GLY A 37 -2.54 5.97 9.00
C GLY A 37 -2.48 4.82 10.03
N SER A 38 -3.46 4.76 10.94
CA SER A 38 -3.57 3.67 11.91
C SER A 38 -3.78 2.29 11.29
N LEU A 39 -4.47 2.19 10.14
CA LEU A 39 -4.67 0.92 9.44
C LEU A 39 -3.36 0.44 8.80
N LEU A 40 -2.57 1.36 8.25
CA LEU A 40 -1.27 1.04 7.67
C LEU A 40 -0.31 0.53 8.74
N ASP A 41 -0.20 1.24 9.86
CA ASP A 41 0.69 0.85 10.97
C ASP A 41 0.31 -0.52 11.55
N GLN A 42 -0.99 -0.78 11.73
CA GLN A 42 -1.48 -2.09 12.17
C GLN A 42 -1.15 -3.20 11.16
N THR A 43 -1.34 -2.94 9.87
CA THR A 43 -1.06 -3.92 8.80
C THR A 43 0.43 -4.24 8.73
N ILE A 44 1.30 -3.24 8.83
CA ILE A 44 2.76 -3.41 8.84
C ILE A 44 3.20 -4.20 10.08
N GLY A 45 2.64 -3.89 11.26
CA GLY A 45 2.92 -4.63 12.48
C GLY A 45 2.57 -6.11 12.37
N LYS A 46 1.36 -6.42 11.89
CA LYS A 46 0.92 -7.81 11.65
C LYS A 46 1.74 -8.52 10.58
N TRP A 47 2.16 -7.81 9.52
CA TRP A 47 3.04 -8.39 8.50
C TRP A 47 4.40 -8.79 9.08
N TYR A 48 4.97 -7.95 9.95
CA TYR A 48 6.24 -8.25 10.61
C TYR A 48 6.13 -9.47 11.53
N GLU A 49 5.03 -9.58 12.27
CA GLU A 49 4.71 -10.74 13.09
C GLU A 49 4.59 -12.01 12.22
N TYR A 50 3.83 -11.96 11.12
CA TYR A 50 3.67 -13.07 10.18
C TYR A 50 5.01 -13.53 9.60
N LYS A 51 5.85 -12.59 9.14
CA LYS A 51 7.19 -12.87 8.62
C LYS A 51 8.07 -13.55 9.66
N THR A 52 8.04 -13.05 10.89
CA THR A 52 8.86 -13.59 12.01
C THR A 52 8.41 -15.00 12.36
N ASN A 53 7.10 -15.23 12.45
CA ASN A 53 6.53 -16.56 12.70
C ASN A 53 6.94 -17.55 11.60
N CYS A 54 6.78 -17.17 10.32
CA CYS A 54 7.20 -17.99 9.20
C CYS A 54 8.69 -18.35 9.26
N THR A 55 9.56 -17.37 9.55
CA THR A 55 11.01 -17.57 9.62
C THR A 55 11.38 -18.55 10.74
N ASN A 56 10.76 -18.42 11.91
CA ASN A 56 10.97 -19.34 13.03
C ASN A 56 10.45 -20.76 12.70
N MET A 57 9.29 -20.88 12.06
CA MET A 57 8.74 -22.16 11.62
C MET A 57 9.71 -22.86 10.64
N LEU A 58 10.18 -22.15 9.62
CA LEU A 58 11.13 -22.69 8.64
C LEU A 58 12.45 -23.10 9.30
N ALA A 59 12.96 -22.31 10.26
CA ALA A 59 14.19 -22.63 10.99
C ALA A 59 14.05 -23.82 11.94
N SER A 60 12.88 -24.00 12.55
CA SER A 60 12.61 -25.09 13.50
C SER A 60 12.45 -26.47 12.83
N ARG A 61 12.28 -26.53 11.51
CA ARG A 61 12.06 -27.78 10.80
C ARG A 61 13.36 -28.59 10.67
N SER A 62 13.28 -29.84 11.13
CA SER A 62 14.37 -30.81 10.98
C SER A 62 14.55 -31.23 9.51
N PRO A 63 15.79 -31.42 9.02
CA PRO A 63 16.08 -31.76 7.63
C PRO A 63 15.86 -33.25 7.31
N HIS A 64 15.24 -34.03 8.20
CA HIS A 64 14.94 -35.45 7.94
C HIS A 64 13.82 -35.60 6.90
N ARG A 65 14.17 -35.39 5.64
CA ARG A 65 13.26 -35.57 4.51
C ARG A 65 13.89 -36.47 3.46
N THR A 66 13.20 -37.58 3.21
CA THR A 66 13.58 -38.62 2.25
C THR A 66 12.84 -38.38 0.95
N GLY A 67 13.54 -38.03 -0.12
CA GLY A 67 12.95 -37.75 -1.45
C GLY A 67 13.25 -36.36 -2.00
N VAL A 68 12.61 -36.00 -3.11
CA VAL A 68 12.74 -34.68 -3.77
C VAL A 68 11.68 -33.74 -3.21
N PHE A 69 12.09 -32.57 -2.72
CA PHE A 69 11.21 -31.54 -2.18
C PHE A 69 11.70 -30.15 -2.60
N CYS A 70 10.79 -29.19 -2.64
CA CYS A 70 11.09 -27.77 -2.66
C CYS A 70 11.30 -27.28 -1.22
N ASN A 71 12.33 -26.47 -1.01
CA ASN A 71 12.57 -25.84 0.29
C ASN A 71 11.52 -24.75 0.55
N GLY A 72 11.07 -24.69 1.79
CA GLY A 72 10.16 -23.67 2.27
C GLY A 72 10.84 -22.31 2.29
N THR A 73 10.07 -21.28 1.97
CA THR A 73 10.58 -19.92 1.81
C THR A 73 9.49 -18.90 2.16
N PHE A 74 9.91 -17.68 2.44
CA PHE A 74 9.01 -16.54 2.58
C PHE A 74 9.19 -15.63 1.37
N ASP A 75 8.16 -15.47 0.54
CA ASP A 75 8.21 -14.72 -0.72
C ASP A 75 7.90 -13.21 -0.54
N GLN A 76 7.98 -12.71 0.70
CA GLN A 76 7.57 -11.37 1.12
C GLN A 76 6.06 -11.16 1.27
N PHE A 77 5.24 -12.14 0.91
CA PHE A 77 3.80 -12.11 1.01
C PHE A 77 3.25 -13.31 1.81
N ALA A 78 3.48 -14.53 1.34
CA ALA A 78 3.03 -15.77 1.94
C ALA A 78 4.20 -16.63 2.46
N CYS A 79 3.89 -17.45 3.47
CA CYS A 79 4.81 -18.45 4.00
C CYS A 79 4.64 -19.77 3.25
N TRP A 80 5.64 -20.15 2.47
CA TRP A 80 5.67 -21.41 1.75
C TRP A 80 6.33 -22.49 2.61
N PRO A 81 5.59 -23.51 3.08
CA PRO A 81 6.21 -24.65 3.71
C PRO A 81 6.91 -25.48 2.65
N ASP A 82 7.85 -26.29 3.11
CA ASP A 82 8.42 -27.26 2.22
C ASP A 82 7.40 -28.27 1.71
N SER A 83 7.50 -28.64 0.44
CA SER A 83 6.50 -29.46 -0.25
C SER A 83 7.14 -30.32 -1.35
N PRO A 84 6.51 -31.44 -1.74
CA PRO A 84 6.88 -32.17 -2.95
C PRO A 84 6.67 -31.31 -4.21
N PRO A 85 7.33 -31.64 -5.33
CA PRO A 85 7.05 -31.00 -6.61
C PRO A 85 5.58 -31.18 -7.01
N GLY A 86 4.93 -30.10 -7.45
CA GLY A 86 3.53 -30.11 -7.84
C GLY A 86 2.84 -28.78 -7.56
N ASN A 87 1.51 -28.79 -7.55
CA ASN A 87 0.70 -27.62 -7.22
C ASN A 87 0.48 -27.55 -5.71
N VAL A 88 0.85 -26.43 -5.08
CA VAL A 88 0.86 -26.27 -3.63
C VAL A 88 0.03 -25.05 -3.26
N SER A 89 -0.86 -25.18 -2.29
CA SER A 89 -1.69 -24.08 -1.78
C SER A 89 -1.36 -23.80 -0.31
N VAL A 90 -1.24 -22.53 0.04
CA VAL A 90 -0.99 -22.05 1.41
C VAL A 90 -2.17 -21.19 1.89
N PRO A 91 -2.44 -21.13 3.20
CA PRO A 91 -3.51 -20.28 3.73
C PRO A 91 -3.25 -18.80 3.46
N CYS A 92 -4.31 -17.99 3.41
CA CYS A 92 -4.16 -16.54 3.28
C CYS A 92 -3.32 -15.96 4.44
N PRO A 93 -2.46 -14.96 4.18
CA PRO A 93 -1.82 -14.22 5.27
C PRO A 93 -2.83 -13.41 6.09
N PHE A 94 -2.83 -13.61 7.42
CA PHE A 94 -3.79 -12.97 8.33
C PHE A 94 -3.58 -11.46 8.51
N TYR A 95 -2.43 -10.92 8.08
CA TYR A 95 -2.13 -9.49 8.23
C TYR A 95 -2.96 -8.61 7.29
N LEU A 96 -3.63 -9.20 6.30
CA LEU A 96 -4.44 -8.48 5.32
C LEU A 96 -5.78 -8.07 5.95
N PRO A 97 -6.13 -6.77 5.95
CA PRO A 97 -7.29 -6.27 6.67
C PRO A 97 -8.64 -6.67 6.07
N TRP A 98 -8.65 -7.21 4.85
CA TRP A 98 -9.86 -7.66 4.15
C TRP A 98 -10.07 -9.18 4.18
N ILE A 99 -9.22 -9.92 4.88
CA ILE A 99 -9.28 -11.38 4.94
C ILE A 99 -9.64 -11.82 6.36
N ALA A 100 -10.58 -12.75 6.49
CA ALA A 100 -10.86 -13.41 7.76
C ALA A 100 -9.78 -14.46 8.07
N GLU A 101 -9.40 -14.59 9.34
CA GLU A 101 -8.41 -15.56 9.77
C GLU A 101 -8.87 -16.99 9.42
N GLY A 102 -8.05 -17.74 8.69
CA GLY A 102 -8.36 -19.11 8.26
C GLY A 102 -8.99 -19.26 6.87
N GLU A 103 -9.19 -18.16 6.13
CA GLU A 103 -9.60 -18.24 4.73
C GLU A 103 -8.50 -18.87 3.85
N MET A 104 -8.91 -19.77 2.95
CA MET A 104 -7.99 -20.41 2.00
C MET A 104 -7.90 -19.53 0.76
N CYS A 105 -6.83 -18.74 0.65
CA CYS A 105 -6.61 -17.94 -0.55
C CYS A 105 -6.21 -18.90 -1.66
N SER A 106 -6.99 -18.90 -2.74
CA SER A 106 -6.51 -19.39 -4.02
C SER A 106 -5.51 -18.37 -4.56
N MET A 107 -4.32 -18.34 -3.97
CA MET A 107 -3.18 -17.59 -4.46
C MET A 107 -2.72 -18.30 -5.73
N PHE A 108 -3.40 -18.05 -6.85
CA PHE A 108 -2.91 -18.44 -8.16
C PHE A 108 -1.67 -17.58 -8.44
N LEU A 109 -0.49 -18.13 -8.17
CA LEU A 109 0.77 -17.69 -8.75
C LEU A 109 1.00 -18.44 -10.06
#